data_AF-A0A920P9U7-F1
#
_entry.id   AF-A0A920P9U7-F1
#
_cell.length_a   1.000
_cell.length_b   1.000
_cell.length_c   1.000
_cell.angle_alpha   90.00
_cell.angle_beta   90.00
_cell.angle_gamma   90.00
#
_symmetry.space_group_name_H-M   'P 1'
#
loop_
_entity.id
_entity.type
_entity.pdbx_description
1 polymer ?
#
loop_
_entity_poly.entity_id
_entity_poly.type
_entity_poly.pdbx_seq_one_letter_code
_entity_poly.pdbx_strand_id
1 'polypeptide(L)'
;MGTVKHAPEFVRPGIRKLMVQRCVKRGFKIVTSDFLTEIRNESMMLVSKRVKGFGFEELTMDAFDVAKDKMRQSPRKVEVIEEIEDFLSMRTEKKDDIVERFKDYMDVTPTAGIPWSKEAKEKMEKVPPFVLGMAKQTIEGRARERGDKMITPGIIDEVFTNIMPAFCERSHGYGGDG
;
A
#
# COMPACT_ATOMS: atom_id res chain seq x y z
N MET A 1 19.30 -0.50 -2.91
CA MET A 1 19.64 -1.62 -1.98
C MET A 1 20.05 -1.17 -0.57
N GLY A 2 20.16 0.14 -0.27
CA GLY A 2 20.59 0.65 1.04
C GLY A 2 19.50 0.64 2.14
N THR A 3 18.24 0.90 1.80
CA THR A 3 17.16 1.09 2.80
C THR A 3 16.88 -0.12 3.69
N VAL A 4 16.91 -1.35 3.14
CA VAL A 4 16.66 -2.58 3.93
C VAL A 4 17.81 -2.88 4.90
N LYS A 5 19.05 -2.52 4.55
CA LYS A 5 20.22 -2.72 5.42
C LYS A 5 20.19 -1.81 6.64
N HIS A 6 19.57 -0.64 6.54
CA HIS A 6 19.41 0.31 7.64
C HIS A 6 18.13 0.08 8.48
N ALA A 7 17.25 -0.85 8.07
CA ALA A 7 16.09 -1.21 8.88
C ALA A 7 16.52 -1.98 10.15
N PRO A 8 15.73 -1.92 11.25
CA PRO A 8 15.97 -2.72 12.45
C PRO A 8 15.99 -4.22 12.11
N GLU A 9 16.85 -4.98 12.81
CA GLU A 9 17.14 -6.38 12.49
C GLU A 9 15.87 -7.25 12.44
N PHE A 10 15.01 -7.11 13.45
CA PHE A 10 13.73 -7.81 13.58
C PHE A 10 12.74 -7.56 12.41
N VAL A 11 12.87 -6.45 11.67
CA VAL A 11 11.96 -6.11 10.55
C VAL A 11 12.48 -6.65 9.20
N ARG A 12 13.80 -6.83 9.07
CA ARG A 12 14.44 -7.17 7.77
C ARG A 12 13.91 -8.45 7.14
N PRO A 13 13.70 -9.58 7.86
CA PRO A 13 13.16 -10.80 7.27
C PRO A 13 11.77 -10.59 6.66
N GLY A 14 10.92 -9.82 7.34
CA GLY A 14 9.58 -9.48 6.88
C GLY A 14 9.61 -8.66 5.58
N ILE A 15 10.46 -7.63 5.52
CA ILE A 15 10.64 -6.81 4.31
C ILE A 15 11.10 -7.69 3.15
N ARG A 16 12.13 -8.52 3.35
CA ARG A 16 12.66 -9.42 2.29
C ARG A 16 11.59 -10.37 1.78
N LYS A 17 10.85 -11.03 2.68
CA LYS A 17 9.78 -11.95 2.31
C LYS A 17 8.69 -11.25 1.49
N LEU A 18 8.27 -10.05 1.94
CA LEU A 18 7.28 -9.26 1.22
C LEU A 18 7.78 -8.87 -0.18
N MET A 19 9.02 -8.40 -0.31
CA MET A 19 9.59 -8.03 -1.63
C MET A 19 9.55 -9.20 -2.60
N VAL A 20 10.04 -10.38 -2.18
CA VAL A 20 10.07 -11.58 -3.04
C VAL A 20 8.67 -11.96 -3.48
N GLN A 21 7.70 -12.01 -2.55
CA GLN A 21 6.31 -12.33 -2.87
C GLN A 21 5.72 -11.37 -3.91
N ARG A 22 6.03 -10.06 -3.78
CA ARG A 22 5.51 -9.03 -4.69
C ARG A 22 6.19 -9.05 -6.05
N CYS A 23 7.50 -9.30 -6.11
CA CYS A 23 8.22 -9.49 -7.37
C CYS A 23 7.65 -10.66 -8.15
N VAL A 24 7.52 -11.83 -7.51
CA VAL A 24 6.99 -13.05 -8.12
C VAL A 24 5.57 -12.82 -8.62
N LYS A 25 4.69 -12.25 -7.78
CA LYS A 25 3.29 -11.98 -8.14
C LYS A 25 3.15 -11.06 -9.35
N ARG A 26 4.10 -10.13 -9.56
CA ARG A 26 4.04 -9.12 -10.63
C ARG A 26 4.99 -9.41 -11.80
N GLY A 27 5.67 -10.55 -11.79
CA GLY A 27 6.60 -10.93 -12.86
C GLY A 27 7.87 -10.07 -12.94
N PHE A 28 8.23 -9.33 -11.89
CA PHE A 28 9.48 -8.58 -11.88
C PHE A 28 10.66 -9.52 -11.67
N LYS A 29 11.59 -9.52 -12.63
CA LYS A 29 12.85 -10.28 -12.56
C LYS A 29 13.93 -9.59 -11.71
N ILE A 30 13.84 -8.26 -11.57
CA ILE A 30 14.83 -7.43 -10.88
C ILE A 30 14.09 -6.44 -9.96
N VAL A 31 14.59 -6.29 -8.73
CA VAL A 31 14.10 -5.30 -7.76
C VAL A 31 14.73 -3.94 -8.06
N THR A 32 13.96 -3.02 -8.62
CA THR A 32 14.39 -1.65 -8.91
C THR A 32 14.11 -0.70 -7.74
N SER A 33 14.66 0.52 -7.78
CA SER A 33 14.38 1.56 -6.79
C SER A 33 12.91 1.98 -6.81
N ASP A 34 12.33 2.09 -7.99
CA ASP A 34 10.93 2.47 -8.19
C ASP A 34 10.01 1.40 -7.62
N PHE A 35 10.31 0.13 -7.87
CA PHE A 35 9.57 -0.97 -7.29
C PHE A 35 9.63 -0.96 -5.75
N LEU A 36 10.80 -0.69 -5.16
CA LEU A 36 10.91 -0.55 -3.69
C LEU A 36 10.06 0.61 -3.16
N THR A 37 10.01 1.71 -3.90
CA THR A 37 9.21 2.90 -3.57
C THR A 37 7.73 2.58 -3.63
N GLU A 38 7.28 1.91 -4.69
CA GLU A 38 5.91 1.41 -4.82
C GLU A 38 5.56 0.54 -3.61
N ILE A 39 6.29 -0.56 -3.37
CA ILE A 39 5.96 -1.49 -2.27
C ILE A 39 5.95 -0.81 -0.90
N ARG A 40 6.84 0.17 -0.67
CA ARG A 40 6.80 0.99 0.53
C ARG A 40 5.47 1.75 0.61
N ASN A 41 5.09 2.49 -0.43
CA ASN A 41 3.84 3.25 -0.47
C ASN A 41 2.62 2.33 -0.27
N GLU A 42 2.61 1.14 -0.88
CA GLU A 42 1.55 0.15 -0.67
C GLU A 42 1.46 -0.31 0.78
N SER A 43 2.61 -0.60 1.38
CA SER A 43 2.69 -1.05 2.77
C SER A 43 2.16 0.02 3.71
N MET A 44 2.51 1.29 3.46
CA MET A 44 2.01 2.43 4.24
C MET A 44 0.50 2.56 4.14
N MET A 45 -0.08 2.51 2.93
CA MET A 45 -1.54 2.55 2.74
C MET A 45 -2.26 1.40 3.48
N LEU A 46 -1.71 0.18 3.42
CA LEU A 46 -2.29 -0.98 4.10
C LEU A 46 -2.20 -0.85 5.63
N VAL A 47 -1.10 -0.28 6.14
CA VAL A 47 -0.94 0.01 7.57
C VAL A 47 -1.92 1.10 7.98
N SER A 48 -2.01 2.22 7.27
CA SER A 48 -2.97 3.31 7.54
C SER A 48 -4.41 2.81 7.56
N LYS A 49 -4.79 1.94 6.62
CA LYS A 49 -6.12 1.34 6.60
C LYS A 49 -6.37 0.47 7.84
N ARG A 50 -5.36 -0.27 8.29
CA ARG A 50 -5.46 -1.11 9.49
C ARG A 50 -5.56 -0.27 10.75
N VAL A 51 -4.77 0.81 10.85
CA VAL A 51 -4.81 1.78 11.97
C VAL A 51 -6.20 2.41 12.07
N LYS A 52 -6.75 2.91 10.96
CA LYS A 52 -8.14 3.38 10.90
C LYS A 52 -9.14 2.31 11.31
N GLY A 53 -8.94 1.06 10.85
CA GLY A 53 -9.80 -0.07 11.21
C GLY A 53 -9.76 -0.43 12.70
N PHE A 54 -8.71 -0.03 13.43
CA PHE A 54 -8.64 -0.17 14.88
C PHE A 54 -9.29 0.98 15.64
N GLY A 55 -9.77 2.02 14.95
CA GLY A 55 -10.39 3.21 15.53
C GLY A 55 -9.42 4.35 15.81
N PHE A 56 -8.20 4.30 15.26
CA PHE A 56 -7.20 5.34 15.44
C PHE A 56 -7.19 6.30 14.25
N GLU A 57 -7.28 7.60 14.55
CA GLU A 57 -7.15 8.67 13.55
C GLU A 57 -5.72 9.21 13.49
N GLU A 58 -4.95 9.08 14.58
CA GLU A 58 -3.54 9.50 14.66
C GLU A 58 -2.65 8.43 15.31
N LEU A 59 -1.33 8.58 15.14
CA LEU A 59 -0.33 7.78 15.85
C LEU A 59 -0.13 8.34 17.26
N THR A 60 -0.55 7.60 18.26
CA THR A 60 -0.41 7.96 19.68
C THR A 60 0.24 6.81 20.46
N MET A 61 0.96 7.11 21.53
CA MET A 61 1.71 6.07 22.28
C MET A 61 0.78 5.13 23.07
N ASP A 62 -0.39 5.60 23.49
CA ASP A 62 -1.45 4.79 24.11
C ASP A 62 -2.05 3.75 23.14
N ALA A 63 -1.76 3.84 21.83
CA ALA A 63 -2.17 2.82 20.88
C ALA A 63 -1.52 1.45 21.15
N PHE A 64 -0.38 1.39 21.84
CA PHE A 64 0.29 0.14 22.19
C PHE A 64 -0.52 -0.69 23.19
N ASP A 65 -1.14 -0.07 24.19
CA ASP A 65 -1.95 -0.78 25.18
C ASP A 65 -3.21 -1.39 24.56
N VAL A 66 -3.88 -0.62 23.71
CA VAL A 66 -5.03 -1.11 22.93
C VAL A 66 -4.62 -2.23 21.97
N ALA A 67 -3.44 -2.13 21.35
CA ALA A 67 -2.92 -3.19 20.48
C ALA A 67 -2.62 -4.47 21.26
N LYS A 68 -2.04 -4.37 22.48
CA LYS A 68 -1.79 -5.49 23.39
C LYS A 68 -3.11 -6.19 23.78
N ASP A 69 -4.13 -5.44 24.20
CA ASP A 69 -5.44 -6.03 24.54
C ASP A 69 -6.08 -6.74 23.34
N LYS A 70 -6.08 -6.11 22.15
CA LYS A 70 -6.63 -6.72 20.93
C LYS A 70 -5.86 -7.97 20.48
N MET A 71 -4.58 -8.08 20.84
CA MET A 71 -3.72 -9.21 20.50
C MET A 71 -3.53 -10.21 21.65
N ARG A 72 -4.26 -10.06 22.76
CA ARG A 72 -4.10 -10.88 23.99
C ARG A 72 -4.15 -12.40 23.78
N GLN A 73 -4.80 -12.84 22.71
CA GLN A 73 -4.90 -14.26 22.34
C GLN A 73 -3.59 -14.84 21.78
N SER A 74 -2.59 -14.02 21.48
CA SER A 74 -1.33 -14.45 20.87
C SER A 74 -0.14 -13.92 21.68
N PRO A 75 0.41 -14.73 22.61
CA PRO A 75 1.53 -14.33 23.47
C PRO A 75 2.71 -13.75 22.68
N ARG A 76 3.12 -14.44 21.61
CA ARG A 76 4.19 -13.98 20.72
C ARG A 76 3.94 -12.60 20.10
N LYS A 77 2.70 -12.23 19.79
CA LYS A 77 2.41 -10.89 19.23
C LYS A 77 2.49 -9.81 20.29
N VAL A 78 2.11 -10.13 21.53
CA VAL A 78 2.22 -9.22 22.66
C VAL A 78 3.71 -8.95 22.96
N GLU A 79 4.54 -9.99 23.03
CA GLU A 79 6.00 -9.86 23.18
C GLU A 79 6.61 -8.97 22.10
N VAL A 80 6.24 -9.18 20.83
CA VAL A 80 6.72 -8.34 19.71
C VAL A 80 6.25 -6.88 19.85
N ILE A 81 5.08 -6.63 20.41
CA ILE A 81 4.60 -5.26 20.66
C ILE A 81 5.47 -4.61 21.75
N GLU A 82 5.77 -5.32 22.83
CA GLU A 82 6.63 -4.83 23.92
C GLU A 82 8.06 -4.55 23.42
N GLU A 83 8.65 -5.44 22.64
CA GLU A 83 9.97 -5.21 22.02
C GLU A 83 10.00 -3.93 21.16
N ILE A 84 8.90 -3.65 20.43
CA ILE A 84 8.78 -2.43 19.63
C ILE A 84 8.64 -1.20 20.53
N GLU A 85 7.82 -1.27 21.57
CA GLU A 85 7.61 -0.20 22.55
C GLU A 85 8.94 0.18 23.23
N ASP A 86 9.68 -0.82 23.72
CA ASP A 86 11.00 -0.65 24.32
C ASP A 86 11.99 -0.04 23.32
N PHE A 87 12.07 -0.58 22.11
CA PHE A 87 12.97 -0.09 21.08
C PHE A 87 12.70 1.36 20.68
N LEU A 88 11.43 1.78 20.69
CA LEU A 88 11.05 3.17 20.41
C LEU A 88 11.35 4.08 21.60
N SER A 89 11.19 3.61 22.84
CA SER A 89 11.51 4.39 24.05
C SER A 89 12.99 4.75 24.15
N MET A 90 13.87 3.89 23.63
CA MET A 90 15.32 4.12 23.61
C MET A 90 15.78 5.11 22.54
N ARG A 91 14.90 5.55 21.64
CA ARG A 91 15.27 6.52 20.60
C ARG A 91 15.25 7.94 21.17
N THR A 92 16.41 8.59 21.15
CA THR A 92 16.59 9.98 21.58
C THR A 92 16.14 10.99 20.54
N GLU A 93 16.08 10.60 19.25
CA GLU A 93 15.64 11.46 18.15
C GLU A 93 14.27 11.02 17.63
N LYS A 94 13.29 11.92 17.78
CA LYS A 94 12.03 11.80 17.02
C LYS A 94 12.31 12.12 15.56
N LYS A 95 11.88 11.21 14.68
CA LYS A 95 11.85 11.44 13.23
C LYS A 95 10.49 11.98 12.84
N ASP A 96 10.28 13.26 13.11
CA ASP A 96 8.99 13.93 12.85
C ASP A 96 8.59 13.87 11.37
N ASP A 97 9.58 13.82 10.46
CA ASP A 97 9.37 13.63 9.02
C ASP A 97 8.66 12.30 8.67
N ILE A 98 8.89 11.26 9.47
CA ILE A 98 8.23 9.96 9.29
C ILE A 98 6.78 10.03 9.78
N VAL A 99 6.55 10.73 10.89
CA VAL A 99 5.21 10.91 11.46
C VAL A 99 4.35 11.72 10.50
N GLU A 100 4.86 12.83 9.98
CA GLU A 100 4.18 13.68 8.99
C GLU A 100 3.81 12.89 7.74
N ARG A 101 4.77 12.16 7.15
CA ARG A 101 4.47 11.29 6.00
C ARG A 101 3.41 10.24 6.32
N PHE A 102 3.38 9.70 7.53
CA PHE A 102 2.34 8.74 7.93
C PHE A 102 0.97 9.41 8.03
N LYS A 103 0.89 10.65 8.53
CA LYS A 103 -0.34 11.44 8.56
C LYS A 103 -0.89 11.64 7.14
N ASP A 104 -0.04 11.96 6.16
CA ASP A 104 -0.46 12.05 4.75
C ASP A 104 -1.13 10.76 4.26
N TYR A 105 -0.55 9.61 4.58
CA TYR A 105 -1.15 8.31 4.22
C TYR A 105 -2.46 8.06 4.96
N MET A 106 -2.59 8.46 6.23
CA MET A 106 -3.84 8.36 6.97
C MET A 106 -4.92 9.16 6.27
N ASP A 107 -4.68 10.42 5.91
CA ASP A 107 -5.69 11.29 5.30
C ASP A 107 -6.21 10.73 3.97
N VAL A 108 -5.32 10.26 3.10
CA VAL A 108 -5.69 9.75 1.77
C VAL A 108 -6.22 8.31 1.77
N THR A 109 -6.12 7.60 2.89
CA THR A 109 -6.57 6.21 3.00
C THR A 109 -8.06 6.13 3.37
N PRO A 110 -8.90 5.49 2.53
CA PRO A 110 -10.32 5.36 2.82
C PRO A 110 -10.59 4.37 3.96
N THR A 111 -11.64 4.63 4.75
CA THR A 111 -12.12 3.76 5.83
C THR A 111 -12.85 2.52 5.30
N ALA A 112 -13.51 2.64 4.14
CA ALA A 112 -14.23 1.57 3.47
C ALA A 112 -13.71 1.32 2.04
N GLY A 113 -13.99 0.14 1.48
CA GLY A 113 -13.57 -0.22 0.12
C GLY A 113 -12.08 -0.61 0.01
N ILE A 114 -11.60 -0.86 -1.20
CA ILE A 114 -10.21 -1.24 -1.46
C ILE A 114 -9.40 0.05 -1.68
N PRO A 115 -8.33 0.32 -0.90
CA PRO A 115 -7.50 1.50 -1.10
C PRO A 115 -6.79 1.45 -2.45
N TRP A 116 -6.59 2.61 -3.07
CA TRP A 116 -5.85 2.76 -4.31
C TRP A 116 -4.45 3.30 -4.01
N SER A 117 -3.42 2.69 -4.58
CA SER A 117 -2.05 3.21 -4.48
C SER A 117 -1.96 4.59 -5.15
N LYS A 118 -0.94 5.38 -4.78
CA LYS A 118 -0.70 6.69 -5.38
C LYS A 118 -0.53 6.57 -6.90
N GLU A 119 0.28 5.62 -7.33
CA GLU A 119 0.59 5.34 -8.73
C GLU A 119 -0.65 4.86 -9.49
N ALA A 120 -1.55 4.14 -8.84
CA ALA A 120 -2.83 3.72 -9.42
C ALA A 120 -3.75 4.92 -9.66
N LYS A 121 -3.81 5.87 -8.72
CA LYS A 121 -4.58 7.12 -8.88
C LYS A 121 -4.05 7.96 -10.04
N GLU A 122 -2.73 8.14 -10.11
CA GLU A 122 -2.07 8.88 -11.21
C GLU A 122 -2.36 8.26 -12.59
N LYS A 123 -2.48 6.92 -12.69
CA LYS A 123 -2.92 6.27 -13.93
C LYS A 123 -4.38 6.57 -14.26
N MET A 124 -5.26 6.56 -13.27
CA MET A 124 -6.68 6.85 -13.48
C MET A 124 -6.95 8.30 -13.90
N GLU A 125 -6.12 9.25 -13.51
CA GLU A 125 -6.24 10.66 -13.95
C GLU A 125 -6.11 10.81 -15.47
N LYS A 126 -5.39 9.89 -16.12
CA LYS A 126 -5.20 9.88 -17.58
C LYS A 126 -6.33 9.19 -18.32
N VAL A 127 -7.29 8.59 -17.61
CA VAL A 127 -8.40 7.85 -18.20
C VAL A 127 -9.52 8.84 -18.57
N PRO A 128 -9.94 8.91 -19.84
CA PRO A 128 -11.06 9.74 -20.27
C PRO A 128 -12.33 9.65 -19.40
N PRO A 129 -12.99 10.80 -19.10
CA PRO A 129 -14.15 10.84 -18.19
C PRO A 129 -15.29 9.89 -18.53
N PHE A 130 -15.57 9.69 -19.81
CA PHE A 130 -16.70 8.87 -20.28
C PHE A 130 -16.56 7.37 -19.96
N VAL A 131 -15.35 6.87 -19.65
CA VAL A 131 -15.17 5.48 -19.17
C VAL A 131 -14.77 5.36 -17.71
N LEU A 132 -14.48 6.47 -17.01
CA LEU A 132 -13.94 6.45 -15.64
C LEU A 132 -14.80 5.59 -14.70
N GLY A 133 -16.12 5.75 -14.76
CA GLY A 133 -17.05 4.98 -13.92
C GLY A 133 -16.97 3.47 -14.17
N MET A 134 -17.01 3.07 -15.45
CA MET A 134 -16.91 1.67 -15.86
C MET A 134 -15.56 1.06 -15.51
N ALA A 135 -14.47 1.79 -15.80
CA ALA A 135 -13.11 1.35 -15.47
C ALA A 135 -12.97 1.14 -13.95
N LYS A 136 -13.40 2.10 -13.14
CA LYS A 136 -13.32 1.99 -11.67
C LYS A 136 -14.06 0.76 -11.14
N GLN A 137 -15.30 0.53 -11.58
CA GLN A 137 -16.08 -0.64 -11.17
C GLN A 137 -15.41 -1.95 -11.59
N THR A 138 -14.92 -2.03 -12.83
CA THR A 138 -14.26 -3.23 -13.36
C THR A 138 -12.96 -3.52 -12.61
N ILE A 139 -12.16 -2.50 -12.32
CA ILE A 139 -10.92 -2.59 -11.56
C ILE A 139 -11.18 -3.07 -10.12
N GLU A 140 -12.16 -2.47 -9.43
CA GLU A 140 -12.50 -2.87 -8.07
C GLU A 140 -13.12 -4.27 -8.01
N GLY A 141 -13.92 -4.65 -9.01
CA GLY A 141 -14.46 -6.00 -9.18
C GLY A 141 -13.34 -7.02 -9.32
N ARG A 142 -12.43 -6.79 -10.28
CA ARG A 142 -11.29 -7.67 -10.54
C ARG A 142 -10.37 -7.82 -9.33
N ALA A 143 -10.10 -6.73 -8.62
CA ALA A 143 -9.30 -6.76 -7.41
C ALA A 143 -9.96 -7.59 -6.30
N ARG A 144 -11.29 -7.48 -6.15
CA ARG A 144 -12.05 -8.25 -5.16
C ARG A 144 -12.06 -9.75 -5.50
N GLU A 145 -12.28 -10.10 -6.77
CA GLU A 145 -12.22 -11.50 -7.24
C GLU A 145 -10.87 -12.16 -6.97
N ARG A 146 -9.77 -11.42 -7.19
CA ARG A 146 -8.41 -11.92 -6.92
C ARG A 146 -8.02 -11.85 -5.43
N GLY A 147 -8.87 -11.29 -4.58
CA GLY A 147 -8.61 -11.09 -3.16
C GLY A 147 -7.54 -10.04 -2.85
N ASP A 148 -7.27 -9.13 -3.77
CA ASP A 148 -6.32 -8.03 -3.57
C ASP A 148 -6.79 -7.08 -2.47
N LYS A 149 -5.83 -6.62 -1.67
CA LYS A 149 -6.08 -5.68 -0.57
C LYS A 149 -5.86 -4.22 -0.96
N MET A 150 -5.38 -3.97 -2.18
CA MET A 150 -5.11 -2.63 -2.70
C MET A 150 -5.14 -2.63 -4.23
N ILE A 151 -5.67 -1.56 -4.84
CA ILE A 151 -5.59 -1.33 -6.27
C ILE A 151 -4.19 -0.81 -6.62
N THR A 152 -3.56 -1.45 -7.60
CA THR A 152 -2.19 -1.18 -8.05
C THR A 152 -2.19 -0.90 -9.55
N PRO A 153 -1.16 -0.21 -10.08
CA PRO A 153 -1.03 0.00 -11.52
C PRO A 153 -1.18 -1.27 -12.35
N GLY A 154 -0.65 -2.41 -11.86
CA GLY A 154 -0.74 -3.68 -12.58
C GLY A 154 -2.17 -4.22 -12.76
N ILE A 155 -3.09 -3.94 -11.82
CA ILE A 155 -4.51 -4.33 -11.99
C ILE A 155 -5.16 -3.45 -13.05
N ILE A 156 -4.82 -2.17 -13.06
CA ILE A 156 -5.32 -1.20 -14.05
C ILE A 156 -4.89 -1.65 -15.44
N ASP A 157 -3.59 -1.96 -15.61
CA ASP A 157 -3.04 -2.44 -16.88
C ASP A 157 -3.69 -3.74 -17.33
N GLU A 158 -3.88 -4.69 -16.41
CA GLU A 158 -4.55 -5.96 -16.69
C GLU A 158 -5.98 -5.76 -17.18
N VAL A 159 -6.76 -4.89 -16.53
CA VAL A 159 -8.15 -4.61 -16.89
C VAL A 159 -8.22 -3.96 -18.27
N PHE A 160 -7.40 -2.95 -18.51
CA PHE A 160 -7.38 -2.26 -19.81
C PHE A 160 -6.89 -3.14 -20.95
N THR A 161 -5.96 -4.07 -20.68
CA THR A 161 -5.44 -4.98 -21.69
C THR A 161 -6.40 -6.12 -21.99
N ASN A 162 -6.98 -6.75 -20.96
CA ASN A 162 -7.68 -8.03 -21.11
C ASN A 162 -9.22 -7.93 -21.06
N ILE A 163 -9.75 -6.88 -20.41
CA ILE A 163 -11.20 -6.76 -20.15
C ILE A 163 -11.80 -5.61 -20.94
N MET A 164 -11.08 -4.49 -21.07
CA MET A 164 -11.53 -3.29 -21.79
C MET A 164 -10.60 -2.88 -22.95
N PRO A 165 -10.17 -3.80 -23.85
CA PRO A 165 -9.15 -3.50 -24.88
C PRO A 165 -9.60 -2.43 -25.89
N ALA A 166 -10.87 -2.45 -26.29
CA ALA A 166 -11.44 -1.51 -27.26
C ALA A 166 -11.37 -0.03 -26.80
N PHE A 167 -11.15 0.22 -25.52
CA PHE A 167 -10.94 1.57 -25.00
C PHE A 167 -9.49 2.05 -25.20
N CYS A 168 -8.51 1.18 -24.99
CA CYS A 168 -7.10 1.52 -25.23
C CYS A 168 -6.86 1.90 -26.70
N GLU A 169 -7.48 1.17 -27.63
CA GLU A 169 -7.39 1.45 -29.06
C GLU A 169 -7.94 2.84 -29.43
N ARG A 170 -9.11 3.21 -28.88
CA ARG A 170 -9.69 4.54 -29.08
C ARG A 170 -8.85 5.65 -28.43
N SER A 171 -8.23 5.41 -27.27
CA SER A 171 -7.37 6.41 -26.63
C SER A 171 -6.11 6.73 -27.45
N HIS A 172 -5.52 5.72 -28.13
CA HIS A 172 -4.43 5.94 -29.08
C HIS A 172 -4.90 6.58 -30.39
N GLY A 173 -6.12 6.29 -30.84
CA GLY A 173 -6.72 6.87 -32.05
C GLY A 173 -7.11 8.35 -31.93
N TYR A 174 -7.11 8.95 -30.73
CA TYR A 174 -7.36 10.39 -30.51
C TYR A 174 -6.07 11.23 -30.38
N GLY A 175 -4.88 10.62 -30.51
CA GLY A 175 -3.57 11.28 -30.40
C GLY A 175 -2.82 11.45 -31.73
N GLY A 176 -3.45 11.13 -32.86
CA GLY A 176 -2.93 11.38 -34.20
C GLY A 176 -4.03 12.01 -35.04
N ASP A 177 -3.70 13.14 -35.67
CA ASP A 177 -4.54 14.00 -36.50
C ASP A 177 -5.26 15.14 -35.75
N GLY A 178 -4.57 16.28 -35.73
CA GLY A 178 -5.01 17.59 -35.25
C GLY A 178 -3.83 18.55 -35.16
#